data_AF-A0AAV8F1K5-F1
#
_entry.id   AF-A0AAV8F1K5-F1
#
_cell.length_a   1.000
_cell.length_b   1.000
_cell.length_c   1.000
_cell.angle_alpha   90.00
_cell.angle_beta   90.00
_cell.angle_gamma   90.00
#
_symmetry.space_group_name_H-M   'P 1'
#
loop_
_entity.id
_entity.type
_entity.pdbx_description
1 polymer ?
#
loop_
_entity_poly.entity_id
_entity_poly.type
_entity_poly.pdbx_seq_one_letter_code
_entity_poly.pdbx_strand_id
1 'polypeptide(L)'
;MTEGELKLLGRWSSPFVIRVKMMLEQKGLSYVYIEQDLLNKSELLLKHNPIYKKVPVLIHGDRDICESLVILQYIDENWSKTGPMFPVDPYERAIARFWAAYIDDKLLSSFIVIMKAATEEEKAGKIADAHAALAIRIRCCATPRVAHYEPSDFDRTVHFLRAYQSRLHARGSLVHWILIKRPEYRATRCVARQRISISALELLEGAFMKCAAGKDFFGGDVIGYLDVTLGACLAWIKAVERISGAKLLDETKVPLLMEWVKRFLATDCAKNTLPDVERVEKYGRDLQVTRWNVGFG
;
A
#
# COMPACT_ATOMS: atom_id res chain seq x y z
N MET A 1 -23.35 12.02 -27.74
CA MET A 1 -22.31 12.83 -27.07
C MET A 1 -21.00 12.31 -27.58
N THR A 2 -20.15 13.20 -28.11
CA THR A 2 -18.93 12.86 -28.87
C THR A 2 -18.09 11.82 -28.14
N GLU A 3 -17.87 10.68 -28.79
CA GLU A 3 -16.96 9.60 -28.39
C GLU A 3 -15.52 10.15 -28.40
N GLY A 4 -15.16 10.89 -27.35
CA GLY A 4 -13.79 11.31 -27.16
C GLY A 4 -12.94 10.09 -26.83
N GLU A 5 -11.79 9.96 -27.49
CA GLU A 5 -10.80 8.94 -27.18
C GLU A 5 -10.48 8.95 -25.67
N LEU A 6 -10.53 7.79 -25.03
CA LEU A 6 -10.16 7.63 -23.62
C LEU A 6 -8.68 7.30 -23.50
N LYS A 7 -7.96 8.00 -22.64
CA LYS A 7 -6.58 7.67 -22.27
C LYS A 7 -6.47 7.51 -20.77
N LEU A 8 -5.77 6.48 -20.33
CA LEU A 8 -5.52 6.21 -18.92
C LEU A 8 -4.03 6.33 -18.63
N LEU A 9 -3.64 7.42 -17.95
CA LEU A 9 -2.30 7.54 -17.38
C LEU A 9 -2.24 6.67 -16.12
N GLY A 10 -1.33 5.70 -16.10
CA GLY A 10 -1.33 4.69 -15.04
C GLY A 10 0.02 4.07 -14.76
N ARG A 11 0.07 3.30 -13.69
CA ARG A 11 1.16 2.37 -13.37
C ARG A 11 0.54 1.00 -13.26
N TRP A 12 1.10 -0.01 -13.93
CA TRP A 12 0.50 -1.34 -14.03
C TRP A 12 0.23 -2.00 -12.66
N SER A 13 1.06 -1.67 -11.66
CA SER A 13 0.95 -2.20 -10.30
C SER A 13 0.06 -1.38 -9.37
N SER A 14 -0.48 -0.22 -9.80
CA SER A 14 -1.26 0.62 -8.90
C SER A 14 -2.68 0.08 -8.72
N PRO A 15 -3.14 -0.25 -7.49
CA PRO A 15 -4.51 -0.70 -7.24
C PRO A 15 -5.53 0.37 -7.65
N PHE A 16 -5.20 1.65 -7.49
CA PHE A 16 -6.06 2.74 -7.94
C PHE A 16 -6.26 2.78 -9.46
N VAL A 17 -5.23 2.42 -10.23
CA VAL A 17 -5.30 2.32 -11.70
C VAL A 17 -6.06 1.07 -12.12
N ILE A 18 -5.83 -0.06 -11.43
CA ILE A 18 -6.52 -1.34 -11.68
C ILE A 18 -8.04 -1.18 -11.53
N ARG A 19 -8.51 -0.41 -10.54
CA ARG A 19 -9.95 -0.08 -10.42
C ARG A 19 -10.52 0.54 -11.69
N VAL A 20 -9.81 1.52 -12.26
CA VAL A 20 -10.26 2.20 -13.48
C VAL A 20 -10.23 1.23 -14.66
N LYS A 21 -9.21 0.38 -14.78
CA LYS A 21 -9.16 -0.67 -15.81
C LYS A 21 -10.34 -1.63 -15.71
N MET A 22 -10.66 -2.11 -14.51
CA MET A 22 -11.83 -2.98 -14.26
C MET A 22 -13.13 -2.29 -14.63
N MET A 23 -13.29 -1.02 -14.29
CA MET A 23 -14.49 -0.26 -14.65
C MET A 23 -14.64 -0.09 -16.17
N LEU A 24 -13.56 0.26 -16.87
CA LEU A 24 -13.56 0.36 -18.33
C LEU A 24 -13.88 -0.99 -18.98
N GLU A 25 -13.32 -2.08 -18.45
CA GLU A 25 -13.61 -3.45 -18.88
C GLU A 25 -15.08 -3.82 -18.69
N GLN A 26 -15.64 -3.59 -17.49
CA GLN A 26 -17.06 -3.85 -17.20
C GLN A 26 -18.01 -3.03 -18.08
N LYS A 27 -17.59 -1.84 -18.49
CA LYS A 27 -18.35 -0.96 -19.38
C LYS A 27 -18.08 -1.23 -20.87
N GLY A 28 -17.17 -2.15 -21.21
CA GLY A 28 -16.78 -2.46 -22.58
C GLY A 28 -16.15 -1.27 -23.32
N LEU A 29 -15.46 -0.38 -22.60
CA LEU A 29 -14.89 0.85 -23.14
C LEU A 29 -13.45 0.64 -23.58
N SER A 30 -13.15 0.97 -24.84
CA SER A 30 -11.80 1.01 -25.35
C SER A 30 -11.06 2.26 -24.83
N TYR A 31 -9.76 2.11 -24.58
CA TYR A 31 -8.92 3.20 -24.10
C TYR A 31 -7.44 2.95 -24.44
N VAL A 32 -6.67 4.03 -24.54
CA VAL A 32 -5.22 3.98 -24.66
C VAL A 32 -4.58 4.04 -23.27
N TYR A 33 -3.87 2.99 -22.90
CA TYR A 33 -3.13 2.95 -21.65
C TYR A 33 -1.73 3.55 -21.82
N ILE A 34 -1.36 4.52 -20.97
CA ILE A 34 -0.06 5.19 -21.00
C ILE A 34 0.64 4.98 -19.67
N GLU A 35 1.62 4.06 -19.65
CA GLU A 35 2.42 3.75 -18.47
C GLU A 35 3.23 4.97 -18.01
N GLN A 36 3.25 5.20 -16.70
CA GLN A 36 3.96 6.30 -16.05
C GLN A 36 5.07 5.78 -15.14
N ASP A 37 6.21 6.46 -15.19
CA ASP A 37 7.21 6.35 -14.14
C ASP A 37 6.86 7.30 -12.99
N LEU A 38 6.72 6.75 -11.78
CA LEU A 38 6.37 7.51 -10.59
C LEU A 38 7.60 7.96 -9.78
N LEU A 39 8.80 7.45 -10.12
CA LEU A 39 10.07 7.94 -9.61
C LEU A 39 10.54 9.14 -10.44
N ASN A 40 10.35 9.09 -11.76
CA ASN A 40 10.61 10.19 -12.68
C ASN A 40 9.34 10.57 -13.46
N LYS A 41 8.56 11.51 -12.92
CA LYS A 41 7.22 11.83 -13.44
C LYS A 41 7.29 12.59 -14.76
N SER A 42 6.59 12.09 -15.77
CA SER A 42 6.52 12.70 -17.10
C SER A 42 5.86 14.09 -17.09
N GLU A 43 6.22 14.94 -18.06
CA GLU A 43 5.54 16.22 -18.28
C GLU A 43 4.05 16.04 -18.56
N LEU A 44 3.67 14.95 -19.23
CA LEU A 44 2.27 14.59 -19.49
C LEU A 44 1.49 14.41 -18.17
N LEU A 45 2.02 13.63 -17.22
CA LEU A 45 1.38 13.45 -15.91
C LEU A 45 1.33 14.77 -15.12
N LEU A 46 2.40 15.57 -15.17
CA LEU A 46 2.45 16.86 -14.47
C LEU A 46 1.47 17.87 -15.06
N LYS A 47 1.23 17.83 -16.37
CA LYS A 47 0.23 18.65 -17.06
C LYS A 47 -1.19 18.27 -16.68
N HIS A 48 -1.53 16.98 -16.69
CA HIS A 48 -2.90 16.50 -16.51
C HIS A 48 -3.30 16.29 -15.04
N ASN A 49 -2.33 16.23 -14.11
CA ASN A 49 -2.58 16.26 -12.66
C ASN A 49 -1.52 17.11 -11.93
N PRO A 50 -1.55 18.44 -12.09
CA PRO A 50 -0.53 19.33 -11.51
C PRO A 50 -0.60 19.39 -9.98
N ILE A 51 -1.78 19.12 -9.40
CA ILE A 51 -2.03 19.20 -7.96
C ILE A 51 -1.36 18.04 -7.23
N TYR A 52 -1.76 16.80 -7.54
CA TYR A 52 -1.28 15.64 -6.81
C TYR A 52 -0.13 14.92 -7.51
N LYS A 53 0.00 15.09 -8.83
CA LYS A 53 1.04 14.44 -9.64
C LYS A 53 1.00 12.92 -9.45
N LYS A 54 -0.22 12.36 -9.37
CA LYS A 54 -0.51 10.95 -9.10
C LYS A 54 -1.31 10.34 -10.23
N VAL A 55 -1.23 9.02 -10.33
CA VAL A 55 -2.08 8.18 -11.17
C VAL A 55 -3.15 7.49 -10.31
N PRO A 56 -4.32 7.11 -10.87
CA PRO A 56 -4.74 7.27 -12.27
C PRO A 56 -5.11 8.70 -12.65
N VAL A 57 -4.98 9.02 -13.93
CA VAL A 57 -5.65 10.14 -14.59
C VAL A 57 -6.36 9.59 -15.82
N LEU A 58 -7.68 9.79 -15.90
CA LEU A 58 -8.47 9.50 -17.09
C LEU A 58 -8.59 10.78 -17.91
N ILE A 59 -8.15 10.74 -19.15
CA ILE A 59 -8.30 11.82 -20.13
C ILE A 59 -9.44 11.42 -21.06
N HIS A 60 -10.48 12.25 -21.14
CA HIS A 60 -11.63 12.06 -22.03
C HIS A 60 -11.80 13.29 -22.91
N GLY A 61 -11.20 13.25 -24.11
CA GLY A 61 -11.02 14.45 -24.95
C GLY A 61 -10.12 15.46 -24.24
N ASP A 62 -10.62 16.67 -24.03
CA ASP A 62 -9.89 17.75 -23.35
C ASP A 62 -10.14 17.81 -21.83
N ARG A 63 -10.74 16.76 -21.25
CA ARG A 63 -11.11 16.71 -19.83
C ARG A 63 -10.24 15.73 -19.07
N ASP A 64 -9.66 16.21 -17.98
CA ASP A 64 -8.85 15.43 -17.06
C ASP A 64 -9.66 15.09 -15.82
N ILE A 65 -9.77 13.79 -15.51
CA ILE A 65 -10.43 13.29 -14.31
C ILE A 65 -9.38 12.54 -13.48
N CYS A 66 -9.17 13.03 -12.25
CA CYS A 66 -8.23 12.47 -11.28
C CYS A 66 -8.97 11.73 -10.16
N GLU A 67 -8.22 10.98 -9.36
CA GLU A 67 -8.70 10.15 -8.23
C GLU A 67 -9.58 8.97 -8.66
N SER A 68 -9.16 7.75 -8.34
CA SER A 68 -9.78 6.55 -8.91
C SER A 68 -11.27 6.43 -8.61
N LEU A 69 -11.73 6.72 -7.38
CA LEU A 69 -13.15 6.63 -7.03
C LEU A 69 -14.01 7.69 -7.75
N VAL A 70 -13.44 8.88 -8.02
CA VAL A 70 -14.10 9.94 -8.81
C VAL A 70 -14.17 9.53 -10.27
N ILE A 71 -13.10 8.95 -10.82
CA ILE A 71 -13.07 8.39 -12.17
C ILE A 71 -14.12 7.28 -12.32
N LEU A 72 -14.25 6.37 -11.34
CA LEU A 72 -15.27 5.31 -11.35
C LEU A 72 -16.67 5.91 -11.47
N GLN A 73 -17.00 6.90 -10.65
CA GLN A 73 -18.29 7.58 -10.70
C GLN A 73 -18.52 8.27 -12.06
N TYR A 74 -17.51 8.99 -12.55
CA TYR A 74 -17.57 9.66 -13.85
C TYR A 74 -17.89 8.69 -15.00
N ILE A 75 -17.21 7.53 -15.02
CA ILE A 75 -17.45 6.50 -16.03
C ILE A 75 -18.87 5.94 -15.89
N ASP A 76 -19.34 5.66 -14.66
CA ASP A 76 -20.69 5.11 -14.47
C ASP A 76 -21.79 6.05 -14.95
N GLU A 77 -21.66 7.35 -14.65
CA GLU A 77 -22.63 8.38 -15.00
C GLU A 77 -22.61 8.68 -16.51
N ASN A 78 -21.43 8.75 -17.13
CA ASN A 78 -21.31 9.11 -18.55
C ASN A 78 -21.63 7.93 -19.50
N TRP A 79 -21.50 6.68 -19.04
CA TRP A 79 -21.88 5.47 -19.77
C TRP A 79 -22.95 4.66 -19.01
N SER A 80 -24.05 5.33 -18.66
CA SER A 80 -25.17 4.73 -17.93
C SER A 80 -25.96 3.68 -18.72
N LYS A 81 -25.87 3.69 -20.06
CA LYS A 81 -26.59 2.76 -20.94
C LYS A 81 -26.16 1.30 -20.80
N THR A 82 -24.96 1.03 -20.30
CA THR A 82 -24.43 -0.34 -20.13
C THR A 82 -24.80 -0.95 -18.78
N GLY A 83 -25.72 -0.34 -18.04
CA GLY A 83 -26.13 -0.77 -16.70
C GLY A 83 -25.32 -0.12 -15.58
N PRO A 84 -25.91 0.07 -14.38
CA PRO A 84 -25.27 0.77 -13.27
C PRO A 84 -24.26 -0.12 -12.55
N MET A 85 -23.06 0.40 -12.28
CA MET A 85 -22.07 -0.24 -11.40
C MET A 85 -22.26 0.15 -9.94
N PHE A 86 -22.90 1.30 -9.70
CA PHE A 86 -23.26 1.77 -8.37
C PHE A 86 -24.69 1.36 -8.03
N PRO A 87 -25.02 1.14 -6.75
CA PRO A 87 -26.40 0.97 -6.32
C PRO A 87 -27.28 2.14 -6.79
N VAL A 88 -28.47 1.83 -7.28
CA VAL A 88 -29.42 2.85 -7.75
C VAL A 88 -30.02 3.61 -6.56
N ASP A 89 -30.31 2.93 -5.47
CA ASP A 89 -30.79 3.56 -4.24
C ASP A 89 -29.72 4.51 -3.64
N PRO A 90 -30.08 5.76 -3.29
CA PRO A 90 -29.13 6.73 -2.74
C PRO A 90 -28.46 6.31 -1.43
N TYR A 91 -29.19 5.61 -0.55
CA TYR A 91 -28.64 5.14 0.73
C TYR A 91 -27.63 4.02 0.50
N GLU A 92 -28.00 3.00 -0.28
CA GLU A 92 -27.09 1.92 -0.66
C GLU A 92 -25.84 2.45 -1.36
N ARG A 93 -26.00 3.46 -2.24
CA ARG A 93 -24.87 4.13 -2.90
C ARG A 93 -23.95 4.84 -1.90
N ALA A 94 -24.52 5.47 -0.87
CA ALA A 94 -23.73 6.09 0.19
C ALA A 94 -22.97 5.04 1.03
N ILE A 95 -23.61 3.91 1.35
CA ILE A 95 -22.96 2.78 2.04
C ILE A 95 -21.81 2.20 1.20
N ALA A 96 -22.02 2.03 -0.10
CA ALA A 96 -20.98 1.58 -1.01
C ALA A 96 -19.78 2.55 -1.05
N ARG A 97 -20.05 3.86 -1.09
CA ARG A 97 -18.99 4.89 -1.03
C ARG A 97 -18.23 4.89 0.30
N PHE A 98 -18.94 4.68 1.41
CA PHE A 98 -18.32 4.55 2.73
C PHE A 98 -17.33 3.38 2.76
N TRP A 99 -17.73 2.20 2.31
CA TRP A 99 -16.85 1.03 2.30
C TRP A 99 -15.67 1.17 1.33
N ALA A 100 -15.86 1.86 0.20
CA ALA A 100 -14.75 2.17 -0.70
C ALA A 100 -13.71 3.10 -0.04
N ALA A 101 -14.17 4.14 0.66
CA ALA A 101 -13.28 5.01 1.43
C ALA A 101 -12.58 4.25 2.57
N TYR A 102 -13.29 3.33 3.22
CA TYR A 102 -12.73 2.46 4.25
C TYR A 102 -11.61 1.55 3.70
N ILE A 103 -11.79 0.97 2.51
CA ILE A 103 -10.76 0.17 1.84
C ILE A 103 -9.50 1.01 1.59
N ASP A 104 -9.66 2.24 1.12
CA ASP A 104 -8.52 3.15 0.87
C ASP A 104 -7.78 3.51 2.15
N ASP A 105 -8.51 3.87 3.19
CA ASP A 105 -7.94 4.29 4.46
C ASP A 105 -7.31 3.13 5.24
N LYS A 106 -7.91 1.95 5.26
CA LYS A 106 -7.46 0.85 6.12
C LYS A 106 -6.58 -0.17 5.42
N LEU A 107 -6.90 -0.55 4.18
CA LEU A 107 -6.13 -1.56 3.45
C LEU A 107 -4.99 -0.95 2.64
N LEU A 108 -5.31 -0.06 1.70
CA LEU A 108 -4.30 0.46 0.78
C LEU A 108 -3.24 1.31 1.49
N SER A 109 -3.65 2.13 2.47
CA SER A 109 -2.69 2.88 3.29
C SER A 109 -1.74 1.94 4.06
N SER A 110 -2.24 0.80 4.52
CA SER A 110 -1.46 -0.17 5.29
C SER A 110 -0.43 -0.89 4.44
N PHE A 111 -0.76 -1.25 3.20
CA PHE A 111 0.20 -1.88 2.27
C PHE A 111 1.38 -0.97 1.98
N ILE A 112 1.14 0.33 1.75
CA ILE A 112 2.22 1.30 1.55
C ILE A 112 3.19 1.34 2.75
N VAL A 113 2.66 1.26 3.97
CA VAL A 113 3.48 1.28 5.19
C VAL A 113 4.23 -0.04 5.37
N ILE A 114 3.59 -1.18 5.14
CA ILE A 114 4.23 -2.51 5.21
C ILE A 114 5.42 -2.57 4.25
N MET A 115 5.21 -2.12 3.00
CA MET A 115 6.27 -2.09 2.00
C MET A 115 7.44 -1.18 2.40
N LYS A 116 7.16 -0.03 3.01
CA LYS A 116 8.21 0.88 3.52
C LYS A 116 8.93 0.35 4.77
N ALA A 117 8.22 -0.34 5.67
CA ALA A 117 8.77 -0.78 6.94
C ALA A 117 9.79 -1.91 6.75
N ALA A 118 9.49 -2.88 5.89
CA ALA A 118 10.39 -3.99 5.59
C ALA A 118 11.74 -3.53 5.01
N THR A 119 11.75 -2.52 4.12
CA THR A 119 12.99 -1.87 3.64
C THR A 119 13.86 -1.35 4.76
N GLU A 120 13.21 -0.67 5.70
CA GLU A 120 13.89 0.05 6.75
C GLU A 120 14.39 -0.91 7.83
N GLU A 121 13.69 -2.01 8.11
CA GLU A 121 14.17 -3.09 8.97
C GLU A 121 15.48 -3.71 8.44
N GLU A 122 15.53 -4.03 7.15
CA GLU A 122 16.75 -4.54 6.49
C GLU A 122 17.92 -3.53 6.57
N LYS A 123 17.63 -2.22 6.41
CA LYS A 123 18.61 -1.13 6.65
C LYS A 123 19.16 -1.13 8.07
N ALA A 124 18.30 -1.26 9.07
CA ALA A 124 18.74 -1.21 10.46
C ALA A 124 19.52 -2.47 10.86
N GLY A 125 19.17 -3.65 10.34
CA GLY A 125 19.95 -4.87 10.52
C GLY A 125 21.38 -4.71 9.99
N LYS A 126 21.54 -4.30 8.73
CA LYS A 126 22.86 -4.09 8.11
C LYS A 126 23.71 -3.03 8.82
N ILE A 127 23.10 -1.92 9.29
CA ILE A 127 23.81 -0.90 10.08
C ILE A 127 24.22 -1.46 11.45
N ALA A 128 23.35 -2.22 12.12
CA ALA A 128 23.67 -2.86 13.39
C ALA A 128 24.81 -3.87 13.24
N ASP A 129 24.80 -4.67 12.18
CA ASP A 129 25.87 -5.62 11.86
C ASP A 129 27.20 -4.90 11.56
N ALA A 130 27.16 -3.81 10.78
CA ALA A 130 28.34 -2.99 10.51
C ALA A 130 28.90 -2.32 11.78
N HIS A 131 28.02 -1.81 12.66
CA HIS A 131 28.42 -1.26 13.96
C HIS A 131 28.96 -2.34 14.89
N ALA A 132 28.39 -3.55 14.92
CA ALA A 132 28.88 -4.66 15.70
C ALA A 132 30.27 -5.11 15.19
N ALA A 133 30.45 -5.23 13.88
CA ALA A 133 31.74 -5.53 13.26
C ALA A 133 32.80 -4.44 13.54
N LEU A 134 32.42 -3.16 13.48
CA LEU A 134 33.31 -2.06 13.82
C LEU A 134 33.65 -2.03 15.31
N ALA A 135 32.70 -2.30 16.20
CA ALA A 135 32.92 -2.38 17.65
C ALA A 135 33.81 -3.57 18.05
N ILE A 136 33.71 -4.69 17.33
CA ILE A 136 34.63 -5.84 17.45
C ILE A 136 36.02 -5.43 16.97
N ARG A 137 36.12 -4.78 15.80
CA ARG A 137 37.40 -4.33 15.23
C ARG A 137 38.09 -3.27 16.08
N ILE A 138 37.37 -2.33 16.67
CA ILE A 138 37.91 -1.36 17.65
C ILE A 138 38.41 -2.09 18.90
N ARG A 139 37.69 -3.11 19.39
CA ARG A 139 38.15 -3.97 20.50
C ARG A 139 39.41 -4.76 20.16
N CYS A 140 39.53 -5.25 18.93
CA CYS A 140 40.68 -6.02 18.46
C CYS A 140 41.88 -5.13 18.07
N CYS A 141 41.65 -3.88 17.65
CA CYS A 141 42.70 -2.89 17.35
C CYS A 141 43.16 -2.11 18.58
N ALA A 142 42.43 -2.17 19.71
CA ALA A 142 42.94 -1.74 21.00
C ALA A 142 44.07 -2.70 21.41
N THR A 143 45.32 -2.28 21.16
CA THR A 143 46.53 -2.95 21.65
C THR A 143 46.46 -3.22 23.15
N PRO A 144 47.10 -4.28 23.68
CA PRO A 144 47.25 -4.51 25.11
C PRO A 144 48.21 -3.48 25.71
N ARG A 145 47.76 -2.23 25.80
CA ARG A 145 48.42 -1.15 26.53
C ARG A 145 47.40 -0.34 27.30
N VAL A 146 46.47 -1.04 27.94
CA VAL A 146 45.64 -0.51 29.03
C VAL A 146 45.59 -1.56 30.14
N ALA A 147 46.77 -1.96 30.62
CA ALA A 147 46.90 -2.87 31.77
C ALA A 147 46.87 -2.12 33.12
N HIS A 148 46.67 -0.80 33.12
CA HIS A 148 46.57 0.00 34.33
C HIS A 148 45.48 1.05 34.19
N TYR A 149 44.23 0.64 34.38
CA TYR A 149 43.17 1.58 34.76
C TYR A 149 42.36 0.92 35.86
N GLU A 150 42.43 1.49 37.06
CA GLU A 150 41.73 0.96 38.23
C GLU A 150 40.21 1.11 38.11
N PRO A 151 39.42 0.24 38.77
CA PRO A 151 37.98 0.12 38.58
C PRO A 151 37.13 1.16 39.34
N SER A 152 37.65 2.36 39.59
CA SER A 152 36.97 3.36 40.45
C SER A 152 36.18 4.45 39.72
N ASP A 153 36.08 4.44 38.38
CA ASP A 153 35.37 5.50 37.63
C ASP A 153 34.31 4.98 36.64
N PHE A 154 33.69 3.83 36.94
CA PHE A 154 32.50 3.37 36.22
C PHE A 154 31.33 4.36 36.39
N ASP A 155 31.25 5.02 37.55
CA ASP A 155 30.22 6.01 37.83
C ASP A 155 30.37 7.29 37.00
N ARG A 156 31.58 7.78 36.70
CA ARG A 156 31.74 8.98 35.84
C ARG A 156 31.35 8.76 34.39
N THR A 157 31.63 7.58 33.85
CA THR A 157 31.25 7.23 32.47
C THR A 157 29.73 7.06 32.35
N VAL A 158 29.10 6.44 33.35
CA VAL A 158 27.64 6.34 33.44
C VAL A 158 26.99 7.69 33.72
N HIS A 159 27.60 8.57 34.52
CA HIS A 159 27.10 9.93 34.77
C HIS A 159 27.20 10.81 33.52
N PHE A 160 28.25 10.69 32.71
CA PHE A 160 28.39 11.40 31.45
C PHE A 160 27.34 10.95 30.44
N LEU A 161 27.09 9.64 30.34
CA LEU A 161 26.05 9.07 29.48
C LEU A 161 24.62 9.42 29.96
N ARG A 162 24.37 9.45 31.28
CA ARG A 162 23.09 9.89 31.86
C ARG A 162 22.87 11.40 31.68
N ALA A 163 23.89 12.23 31.85
CA ALA A 163 23.81 13.68 31.63
C ALA A 163 23.62 14.02 30.14
N TYR A 164 24.18 13.22 29.23
CA TYR A 164 23.97 13.32 27.79
C TYR A 164 22.56 12.84 27.38
N GLN A 165 22.05 11.77 28.01
CA GLN A 165 20.66 11.28 27.84
C GLN A 165 19.63 12.32 28.27
N SER A 166 19.79 12.94 29.44
CA SER A 166 18.80 13.90 29.97
C SER A 166 18.71 15.19 29.13
N ARG A 167 19.79 15.62 28.48
CA ARG A 167 19.77 16.79 27.56
C ARG A 167 19.11 16.51 26.21
N LEU A 168 19.00 15.24 25.79
CA LEU A 168 18.36 14.84 24.53
C LEU A 168 16.83 14.75 24.61
N HIS A 169 16.24 14.74 25.81
CA HIS A 169 14.78 14.64 26.00
C HIS A 169 14.02 15.97 25.75
N ALA A 170 14.71 17.13 25.72
CA ALA A 170 14.05 18.45 25.69
C ALA A 170 13.91 19.09 24.28
N ARG A 171 14.46 18.47 23.24
CA ARG A 171 14.24 18.84 21.83
C ARG A 171 13.98 17.53 21.12
N GLY A 172 12.93 17.41 20.29
CA GLY A 172 12.62 16.16 19.56
C GLY A 172 13.82 15.63 18.78
N SER A 173 14.64 14.83 19.45
CA SER A 173 16.07 14.73 19.16
C SER A 173 16.37 13.53 18.29
N LEU A 174 17.60 13.52 17.78
CA LEU A 174 18.27 12.38 17.18
C LEU A 174 17.97 11.05 17.90
N VAL A 175 17.70 11.03 19.21
CA VAL A 175 17.31 9.82 19.96
C VAL A 175 15.90 9.33 19.60
N HIS A 176 14.90 10.21 19.48
CA HIS A 176 13.60 9.82 18.93
C HIS A 176 13.77 9.28 17.51
N TRP A 177 14.60 9.94 16.70
CA TRP A 177 14.90 9.50 15.33
C TRP A 177 15.62 8.13 15.28
N ILE A 178 16.56 7.88 16.21
CA ILE A 178 17.26 6.60 16.38
C ILE A 178 16.30 5.52 16.88
N LEU A 179 15.44 5.82 17.86
CA LEU A 179 14.47 4.88 18.43
C LEU A 179 13.42 4.45 17.40
N ILE A 180 12.84 5.39 16.63
CA ILE A 180 11.92 5.04 15.53
C ILE A 180 12.62 4.32 14.36
N LYS A 181 13.95 4.45 14.29
CA LYS A 181 14.80 3.74 13.32
C LYS A 181 15.22 2.35 13.80
N ARG A 182 14.99 1.96 15.05
CA ARG A 182 15.37 0.63 15.53
C ARG A 182 14.53 -0.46 14.84
N PRO A 183 15.13 -1.63 14.52
CA PRO A 183 14.43 -2.76 13.89
C PRO A 183 13.16 -3.14 14.67
N GLU A 184 13.26 -3.25 16.00
CA GLU A 184 12.16 -3.59 16.89
C GLU A 184 10.93 -2.67 16.78
N TYR A 185 11.13 -1.36 16.71
CA TYR A 185 10.04 -0.39 16.55
C TYR A 185 9.42 -0.44 15.13
N ARG A 186 10.23 -0.78 14.11
CA ARG A 186 9.79 -0.90 12.71
C ARG A 186 9.04 -2.20 12.45
N ALA A 187 9.52 -3.32 12.98
CA ALA A 187 8.79 -4.58 13.03
C ALA A 187 7.44 -4.38 13.72
N THR A 188 7.42 -3.66 14.85
CA THR A 188 6.16 -3.29 15.55
C THR A 188 5.21 -2.50 14.65
N ARG A 189 5.70 -1.56 13.83
CA ARG A 189 4.86 -0.81 12.86
C ARG A 189 4.34 -1.69 11.72
N CYS A 190 5.17 -2.60 11.21
CA CYS A 190 4.76 -3.56 10.17
C CYS A 190 3.65 -4.48 10.69
N VAL A 191 3.86 -5.08 11.87
CA VAL A 191 2.89 -5.93 12.55
C VAL A 191 1.61 -5.18 12.88
N ALA A 192 1.69 -3.93 13.36
CA ALA A 192 0.51 -3.11 13.62
C ALA A 192 -0.32 -2.87 12.34
N ARG A 193 0.33 -2.67 11.18
CA ARG A 193 -0.35 -2.46 9.90
C ARG A 193 -0.91 -3.75 9.30
N GLN A 194 -0.24 -4.88 9.51
CA GLN A 194 -0.82 -6.20 9.22
C GLN A 194 -2.09 -6.42 10.05
N ARG A 195 -2.06 -6.14 11.35
CA ARG A 195 -3.25 -6.24 12.22
C ARG A 195 -4.39 -5.34 11.76
N ILE A 196 -4.11 -4.08 11.41
CA ILE A 196 -5.11 -3.17 10.83
C ILE A 196 -5.71 -3.77 9.55
N SER A 197 -4.87 -4.37 8.69
CA SER A 197 -5.35 -4.98 7.44
C SER A 197 -6.22 -6.21 7.68
N ILE A 198 -5.84 -7.07 8.63
CA ILE A 198 -6.61 -8.24 9.05
C ILE A 198 -7.97 -7.81 9.61
N SER A 199 -7.99 -6.89 10.58
CA SER A 199 -9.23 -6.37 11.15
C SER A 199 -10.10 -5.64 10.11
N ALA A 200 -9.47 -5.02 9.11
CA ALA A 200 -10.21 -4.41 8.03
C ALA A 200 -10.91 -5.43 7.12
N LEU A 201 -10.25 -6.55 6.82
CA LEU A 201 -10.86 -7.66 6.09
C LEU A 201 -11.96 -8.35 6.90
N GLU A 202 -11.78 -8.55 8.20
CA GLU A 202 -12.82 -9.07 9.12
C GLU A 202 -14.06 -8.16 9.16
N LEU A 203 -13.90 -6.83 9.11
CA LEU A 203 -15.03 -5.90 9.01
C LEU A 203 -15.69 -5.92 7.63
N LEU A 204 -14.90 -6.09 6.57
CA LEU A 204 -15.41 -6.23 5.20
C LEU A 204 -16.17 -7.54 4.99
N GLU A 205 -15.85 -8.61 5.71
CA GLU A 205 -16.62 -9.85 5.74
C GLU A 205 -18.05 -9.58 6.23
N GLY A 206 -18.19 -8.87 7.36
CA GLY A 206 -19.49 -8.46 7.87
C GLY A 206 -20.23 -7.49 6.92
N ALA A 207 -19.49 -6.63 6.22
CA ALA A 207 -20.05 -5.77 5.19
C ALA A 207 -20.57 -6.58 4.00
N PHE A 208 -19.79 -7.57 3.54
CA PHE A 208 -20.16 -8.45 2.43
C PHE A 208 -21.43 -9.24 2.75
N MET A 209 -21.51 -9.84 3.93
CA MET A 209 -22.71 -10.56 4.38
C MET A 209 -23.97 -9.69 4.31
N LYS A 210 -23.87 -8.40 4.71
CA LYS A 210 -25.00 -7.47 4.70
C LYS A 210 -25.32 -6.93 3.31
N CYS A 211 -24.31 -6.55 2.52
CA CYS A 211 -24.49 -5.88 1.24
C CYS A 211 -24.83 -6.87 0.12
N ALA A 212 -24.20 -8.05 0.09
CA ALA A 212 -24.43 -9.05 -0.94
C ALA A 212 -25.79 -9.74 -0.77
N ALA A 213 -26.40 -9.71 0.43
CA ALA A 213 -27.69 -10.34 0.71
C ALA A 213 -27.77 -11.81 0.23
N GLY A 214 -26.68 -12.57 0.38
CA GLY A 214 -26.56 -13.96 -0.06
C GLY A 214 -26.21 -14.16 -1.54
N LYS A 215 -25.91 -13.09 -2.27
CA LYS A 215 -25.46 -13.12 -3.66
C LYS A 215 -23.93 -13.25 -3.78
N ASP A 216 -23.47 -13.40 -5.02
CA ASP A 216 -22.08 -13.73 -5.33
C ASP A 216 -21.12 -12.56 -5.13
N PHE A 217 -21.59 -11.33 -5.29
CA PHE A 217 -20.83 -10.08 -5.30
C PHE A 217 -21.45 -9.00 -4.40
N PHE A 218 -20.68 -7.96 -4.04
CA PHE A 218 -21.24 -6.77 -3.36
C PHE A 218 -22.28 -6.07 -4.23
N GLY A 219 -22.16 -6.15 -5.56
CA GLY A 219 -23.16 -5.71 -6.55
C GLY A 219 -24.36 -6.65 -6.72
N GLY A 220 -24.48 -7.70 -5.91
CA GLY A 220 -25.51 -8.72 -6.05
C GLY A 220 -25.06 -9.84 -6.99
N ASP A 221 -25.81 -10.04 -8.08
CA ASP A 221 -25.53 -11.10 -9.06
C ASP A 221 -24.39 -10.74 -10.04
N VAL A 222 -23.98 -9.47 -10.08
CA VAL A 222 -22.93 -8.95 -10.96
C VAL A 222 -21.87 -8.16 -10.18
N ILE A 223 -20.68 -8.00 -10.76
CA ILE A 223 -19.62 -7.18 -10.20
C ILE A 223 -20.12 -5.73 -10.07
N GLY A 224 -20.11 -5.19 -8.85
CA GLY A 224 -20.45 -3.81 -8.56
C GLY A 224 -19.24 -2.93 -8.23
N TYR A 225 -19.52 -1.68 -7.86
CA TYR A 225 -18.54 -0.68 -7.46
C TYR A 225 -17.59 -1.15 -6.34
N LEU A 226 -18.12 -1.82 -5.32
CA LEU A 226 -17.32 -2.34 -4.22
C LEU A 226 -16.45 -3.53 -4.62
N ASP A 227 -16.95 -4.41 -5.49
CA ASP A 227 -16.20 -5.54 -6.02
C ASP A 227 -14.97 -5.06 -6.80
N VAL A 228 -15.13 -4.04 -7.65
CA VAL A 228 -14.00 -3.40 -8.34
C VAL A 228 -13.03 -2.76 -7.35
N THR A 229 -13.54 -2.11 -6.31
CA THR A 229 -12.72 -1.38 -5.33
C THR A 229 -11.84 -2.29 -4.50
N LEU A 230 -12.40 -3.40 -3.99
CA LEU A 230 -11.70 -4.42 -3.21
C LEU A 230 -10.89 -5.35 -4.12
N GLY A 231 -11.46 -5.76 -5.25
CA GLY A 231 -10.86 -6.67 -6.22
C GLY A 231 -9.53 -6.14 -6.74
N ALA A 232 -9.44 -4.84 -7.00
CA ALA A 232 -8.21 -4.18 -7.41
C ALA A 232 -7.05 -4.29 -6.40
N CYS A 233 -7.34 -4.62 -5.13
CA CYS A 233 -6.34 -4.82 -4.08
C CYS A 233 -5.79 -6.25 -4.03
N LEU A 234 -6.42 -7.23 -4.68
CA LEU A 234 -6.14 -8.66 -4.47
C LEU A 234 -4.70 -9.06 -4.80
N ALA A 235 -4.13 -8.53 -5.89
CA ALA A 235 -2.74 -8.80 -6.24
C ALA A 235 -1.78 -8.30 -5.15
N TRP A 236 -2.06 -7.15 -4.54
CA TRP A 236 -1.27 -6.61 -3.42
C TRP A 236 -1.50 -7.34 -2.12
N ILE A 237 -2.73 -7.76 -1.82
CA ILE A 237 -3.00 -8.59 -0.63
C ILE A 237 -2.13 -9.84 -0.68
N LYS A 238 -2.19 -10.60 -1.78
CA LYS A 238 -1.38 -11.82 -1.96
C LYS A 238 0.12 -11.53 -1.94
N ALA A 239 0.57 -10.45 -2.58
CA ALA A 239 1.97 -10.07 -2.55
C ALA A 239 2.44 -9.72 -1.12
N VAL A 240 1.63 -9.00 -0.34
CA VAL A 240 1.94 -8.68 1.06
C VAL A 240 2.04 -9.95 1.91
N GLU A 241 1.12 -10.91 1.72
CA GLU A 241 1.20 -12.20 2.43
C GLU A 241 2.52 -12.92 2.15
N ARG A 242 2.97 -12.94 0.88
CA ARG A 242 4.26 -13.55 0.49
C ARG A 242 5.48 -12.77 0.97
N ILE A 243 5.41 -11.44 1.00
CA ILE A 243 6.53 -10.58 1.42
C ILE A 243 6.70 -10.60 2.93
N SER A 244 5.60 -10.57 3.68
CA SER A 244 5.64 -10.43 5.13
C SER A 244 5.37 -11.71 5.90
N GLY A 245 5.00 -12.80 5.23
CA GLY A 245 4.62 -14.08 5.85
C GLY A 245 3.31 -14.03 6.65
N ALA A 246 2.59 -12.92 6.64
CA ALA A 246 1.33 -12.76 7.37
C ALA A 246 0.19 -13.34 6.53
N LYS A 247 -0.74 -14.06 7.16
CA LYS A 247 -1.98 -14.48 6.51
C LYS A 247 -3.01 -13.35 6.69
N LEU A 248 -3.33 -12.65 5.61
CA LEU A 248 -4.31 -11.56 5.62
C LEU A 248 -5.73 -12.09 5.35
N LEU A 249 -5.86 -12.97 4.38
CA LEU A 249 -7.12 -13.65 4.05
C LEU A 249 -7.13 -15.03 4.72
N ASP A 250 -7.66 -15.10 5.94
CA ASP A 250 -7.81 -16.34 6.68
C ASP A 250 -9.21 -16.92 6.49
N GLU A 251 -9.33 -18.05 5.79
CA GLU A 251 -10.59 -18.75 5.52
C GLU A 251 -11.40 -19.08 6.79
N THR A 252 -10.74 -19.21 7.94
CA THR A 252 -11.44 -19.42 9.23
C THR A 252 -12.14 -18.16 9.75
N LYS A 253 -11.71 -16.98 9.30
CA LYS A 253 -12.17 -15.68 9.79
C LYS A 253 -12.99 -14.90 8.78
N VAL A 254 -12.65 -15.04 7.50
CA VAL A 254 -13.29 -14.33 6.38
C VAL A 254 -13.73 -15.31 5.28
N PRO A 255 -14.54 -16.34 5.61
CA PRO A 255 -14.92 -17.40 4.68
C PRO A 255 -15.73 -16.89 3.47
N LEU A 256 -16.64 -15.94 3.66
CA LEU A 256 -17.47 -15.41 2.57
C LEU A 256 -16.62 -14.61 1.59
N LEU A 257 -15.71 -13.79 2.10
CA LEU A 257 -14.73 -13.08 1.27
C LEU A 257 -13.80 -14.06 0.55
N MET A 258 -13.43 -15.19 1.15
CA MET A 258 -12.62 -16.20 0.46
C MET A 258 -13.36 -16.81 -0.74
N GLU A 259 -14.64 -17.14 -0.58
CA GLU A 259 -15.48 -17.60 -1.69
C GLU A 259 -15.69 -16.50 -2.75
N TRP A 260 -15.90 -15.26 -2.30
CA TRP A 260 -15.95 -14.10 -3.20
C TRP A 260 -14.64 -13.92 -3.97
N VAL A 261 -13.46 -14.09 -3.33
CA VAL A 261 -12.16 -14.02 -4.02
C VAL A 261 -12.06 -15.10 -5.10
N LYS A 262 -12.45 -16.34 -4.80
CA LYS A 262 -12.44 -17.45 -5.76
C LYS A 262 -13.32 -17.11 -6.97
N ARG A 263 -14.56 -16.65 -6.74
CA ARG A 263 -15.49 -16.22 -7.80
C ARG A 263 -14.95 -15.03 -8.59
N PHE A 264 -14.51 -13.98 -7.92
CA PHE A 264 -14.02 -12.75 -8.55
C PHE A 264 -12.82 -13.03 -9.45
N LEU A 265 -11.83 -13.81 -8.98
CA LEU A 265 -10.65 -14.17 -9.78
C LEU A 265 -10.98 -15.03 -11.01
N ALA A 266 -12.12 -15.73 -11.02
CA ALA A 266 -12.58 -16.51 -12.15
C ALA A 266 -13.20 -15.65 -13.27
N THR A 267 -13.54 -14.39 -12.99
CA THR A 267 -14.16 -13.48 -13.96
C THR A 267 -13.17 -12.97 -15.01
N ASP A 268 -13.65 -12.65 -16.20
CA ASP A 268 -12.82 -12.08 -17.26
C ASP A 268 -12.29 -10.69 -16.88
N CYS A 269 -13.08 -9.92 -16.14
CA CYS A 269 -12.66 -8.66 -15.55
C CYS A 269 -11.35 -8.80 -14.76
N ALA A 270 -11.30 -9.76 -13.84
CA ALA A 270 -10.12 -10.01 -13.04
C ALA A 270 -8.94 -10.49 -13.89
N LYS A 271 -9.16 -11.45 -14.80
CA LYS A 271 -8.12 -12.01 -15.68
C LYS A 271 -7.49 -10.95 -16.59
N ASN A 272 -8.30 -10.02 -17.11
CA ASN A 272 -7.86 -9.02 -18.08
C ASN A 272 -7.16 -7.83 -17.42
N THR A 273 -7.41 -7.56 -16.13
CA THR A 273 -6.98 -6.32 -15.49
C THR A 273 -6.04 -6.49 -14.30
N LEU A 274 -6.11 -7.63 -13.59
CA LEU A 274 -5.23 -7.87 -12.46
C LEU A 274 -3.81 -8.19 -12.93
N PRO A 275 -2.80 -7.58 -12.31
CA PRO A 275 -1.43 -7.96 -12.56
C PRO A 275 -1.10 -9.32 -11.93
N ASP A 276 -0.13 -10.01 -12.52
CA ASP A 276 0.44 -11.21 -11.93
C ASP A 276 1.02 -10.94 -10.53
N VAL A 277 0.76 -11.86 -9.60
CA VAL A 277 1.13 -11.71 -8.18
C VAL A 277 2.63 -11.77 -7.99
N GLU A 278 3.35 -12.64 -8.71
CA GLU A 278 4.80 -12.74 -8.62
C GLU A 278 5.48 -11.47 -9.12
N ARG A 279 4.94 -10.88 -10.19
CA ARG A 279 5.39 -9.59 -10.70
C ARG A 279 5.17 -8.47 -9.69
N VAL A 280 4.00 -8.41 -9.04
CA VAL A 280 3.73 -7.41 -7.98
C VAL A 280 4.62 -7.63 -6.77
N GLU A 281 4.83 -8.88 -6.36
CA GLU A 281 5.72 -9.24 -5.27
C GLU A 281 7.14 -8.75 -5.55
N LYS A 282 7.70 -9.10 -6.72
CA LYS A 282 9.01 -8.65 -7.15
C LYS A 282 9.10 -7.14 -7.17
N TYR A 283 8.12 -6.46 -7.77
CA TYR A 283 8.07 -5.00 -7.78
C TYR A 283 8.02 -4.41 -6.36
N GLY A 284 7.28 -5.04 -5.45
CA GLY A 284 7.24 -4.67 -4.05
C GLY A 284 8.63 -4.76 -3.39
N ARG A 285 9.33 -5.88 -3.60
CA ARG A 285 10.71 -6.07 -3.10
C ARG A 285 11.69 -5.08 -3.76
N ASP A 286 11.58 -4.84 -5.06
CA ASP A 286 12.41 -3.87 -5.78
C ASP A 286 12.17 -2.44 -5.30
N LEU A 287 10.95 -2.08 -4.92
CA LEU A 287 10.67 -0.80 -4.26
C LEU A 287 11.31 -0.70 -2.88
N GLN A 288 11.47 -1.84 -2.18
CA GLN A 288 12.23 -1.88 -0.94
C GLN A 288 13.70 -1.59 -1.23
N VAL A 289 14.27 -2.20 -2.26
CA VAL A 289 15.68 -2.00 -2.63
C VAL A 289 15.92 -0.62 -3.25
N THR A 290 15.09 -0.10 -4.13
CA THR A 290 15.40 1.15 -4.86
C THR A 290 15.42 2.37 -3.93
N ARG A 291 14.55 2.39 -2.90
CA ARG A 291 14.59 3.39 -1.82
C ARG A 291 15.80 3.26 -0.88
N TRP A 292 16.63 2.22 -1.03
CA TRP A 292 17.97 2.12 -0.44
C TRP A 292 18.93 3.11 -1.10
N ASN A 293 18.94 3.18 -2.42
CA ASN A 293 19.94 3.89 -3.21
C ASN A 293 19.75 5.42 -3.23
N VAL A 294 18.50 5.90 -3.18
CA VAL A 294 18.19 7.35 -3.22
C VAL A 294 18.35 8.04 -1.86
N GLY A 295 18.72 7.30 -0.80
CA GLY A 295 18.96 7.84 0.54
C GLY A 295 20.44 8.09 0.90
N PHE A 296 21.35 7.85 -0.05
CA PHE A 296 22.80 8.09 0.05
C PHE A 296 23.31 8.79 -1.22
N GLY A 297 22.66 9.90 -1.58
CA GLY A 297 23.14 10.88 -2.54
C GLY A 297 22.98 12.28 -1.95
#